data_AF-A0A2W2DCV5-F1
#
_entry.id   AF-A0A2W2DCV5-F1
#
_cell.length_a   1.000
_cell.length_b   1.000
_cell.length_c   1.000
_cell.angle_alpha   90.00
_cell.angle_beta   90.00
_cell.angle_gamma   90.00
#
_symmetry.space_group_name_H-M   'P 1'
#
loop_
_entity.id
_entity.type
_entity.pdbx_description
1 polymer ?
#
loop_
_entity_poly.entity_id
_entity_poly.type
_entity_poly.pdbx_seq_one_letter_code
_entity_poly.pdbx_strand_id
1 'polypeptide(L)'
;MAPLAGPLRLTEGMTRPGARLRFGQKAIVPIRQYHPLRGYTEGVLGIVVRKIQHVPGSEIDGNFDDNSAALLKKNTAYYATIVITNESGNPMSLEMLRFDGLRSDGELASIVLIGGDLPNCRTTDSPDRFDHAGARWVTCKLWVSSPSRPIRKIRYREPPYGEANQAFDDARFNRYYSLGMLTWS
;
A
#
# COMPACT_ATOMS: atom_id res chain seq x y z
N MET A 1 -19.52 -4.98 24.63
CA MET A 1 -19.17 -4.35 23.34
C MET A 1 -18.76 -2.92 23.62
N ALA A 2 -17.48 -2.59 23.46
CA ALA A 2 -17.06 -1.19 23.52
C ALA A 2 -17.71 -0.43 22.35
N PRO A 3 -18.24 0.79 22.55
CA PRO A 3 -18.88 1.54 21.49
C PRO A 3 -17.87 1.80 20.37
N LEU A 4 -18.34 1.72 19.13
CA LEU A 4 -17.56 2.11 17.95
C LEU A 4 -17.14 3.57 18.12
N ALA A 5 -15.87 3.80 18.47
CA ALA A 5 -15.24 5.09 18.26
C ALA A 5 -15.53 5.48 16.80
N GLY A 6 -16.02 6.71 16.59
CA GLY A 6 -16.53 7.18 15.31
C GLY A 6 -15.56 6.99 14.13
N PRO A 7 -16.00 7.28 12.89
CA PRO A 7 -15.17 7.06 11.71
C PRO A 7 -13.85 7.82 11.80
N LEU A 8 -12.78 7.24 11.22
CA LEU A 8 -11.49 7.90 11.09
C LEU A 8 -11.65 9.21 10.31
N ARG A 9 -11.26 10.35 10.90
CA ARG A 9 -11.41 11.68 10.29
C ARG A 9 -10.05 12.26 9.91
N LEU A 10 -10.02 12.98 8.80
CA LEU A 10 -8.87 13.77 8.39
C LEU A 10 -8.82 15.07 9.20
N THR A 11 -7.62 15.42 9.65
CA THR A 11 -7.32 16.70 10.29
C THR A 11 -6.44 17.54 9.35
N GLU A 12 -6.29 18.84 9.64
CA GLU A 12 -5.60 19.80 8.75
C GLU A 12 -4.13 19.45 8.44
N GLY A 13 -3.47 18.64 9.27
CA GLY A 13 -2.10 18.15 9.04
C GLY A 13 -1.98 16.94 8.11
N MET A 14 -3.11 16.36 7.68
CA MET A 14 -3.12 15.15 6.84
C MET A 14 -3.03 15.48 5.35
N THR A 15 -2.51 14.54 4.58
CA THR A 15 -2.49 14.68 3.12
C THR A 15 -3.92 14.79 2.59
N ARG A 16 -4.17 15.76 1.71
CA ARG A 16 -5.51 15.92 1.14
C ARG A 16 -5.91 14.67 0.34
N PRO A 17 -7.16 14.20 0.45
CA PRO A 17 -7.66 13.13 -0.40
C PRO A 17 -7.55 13.47 -1.88
N GLY A 18 -7.28 12.46 -2.70
CA GLY A 18 -7.05 12.64 -4.14
C GLY A 18 -5.72 13.30 -4.49
N ALA A 19 -4.83 13.57 -3.52
CA ALA A 19 -3.56 14.21 -3.80
C ALA A 19 -2.67 13.36 -4.71
N ARG A 20 -2.04 14.05 -5.65
CA ARG A 20 -1.00 13.52 -6.53
C ARG A 20 0.35 13.99 -6.04
N LEU A 21 1.18 13.06 -5.60
CA LEU A 21 2.47 13.28 -4.98
C LEU A 21 3.57 12.88 -5.96
N ARG A 22 4.73 13.51 -5.86
CA ARG A 22 5.92 13.04 -6.59
C ARG A 22 6.52 11.84 -5.89
N PHE A 23 7.12 10.90 -6.61
CA PHE A 23 7.96 9.87 -5.98
C PHE A 23 9.01 10.51 -5.05
N GLY A 24 9.17 9.97 -3.85
CA GLY A 24 10.01 10.53 -2.79
C GLY A 24 9.33 11.58 -1.90
N GLN A 25 8.17 12.10 -2.28
CA GLN A 25 7.38 13.00 -1.43
C GLN A 25 6.64 12.21 -0.34
N LYS A 26 6.67 12.73 0.90
CA LYS A 26 5.98 12.15 2.05
C LYS A 26 4.50 12.53 2.05
N ALA A 27 3.64 11.53 2.23
CA ALA A 27 2.25 11.69 2.65
C ALA A 27 2.16 11.50 4.17
N ILE A 28 1.33 12.29 4.85
CA ILE A 28 0.87 12.02 6.21
C ILE A 28 -0.55 11.44 6.12
N VAL A 29 -0.77 10.24 6.67
CA VAL A 29 -2.03 9.49 6.53
C VAL A 29 -2.49 8.96 7.89
N PRO A 30 -3.75 9.17 8.29
CA PRO A 30 -4.29 8.43 9.43
C PRO A 30 -4.57 6.99 9.01
N ILE A 31 -4.45 6.06 9.95
CA ILE A 31 -4.74 4.63 9.75
C ILE A 31 -5.66 4.11 10.85
N ARG A 32 -6.51 3.15 10.49
CA ARG A 32 -7.28 2.32 11.41
C ARG A 32 -7.37 0.92 10.84
N GLN A 33 -6.74 -0.05 11.49
CA GLN A 33 -6.74 -1.45 11.08
C GLN A 33 -7.36 -2.32 12.16
N TYR A 34 -8.25 -3.23 11.77
CA TYR A 34 -8.89 -4.17 12.68
C TYR A 34 -8.11 -5.48 12.73
N HIS A 35 -7.78 -5.93 13.94
CA HIS A 35 -7.23 -7.26 14.20
C HIS A 35 -8.25 -8.06 15.03
N PRO A 36 -8.66 -9.26 14.59
CA PRO A 36 -9.70 -10.05 15.26
C PRO A 36 -9.45 -10.31 16.76
N LEU A 37 -8.18 -10.42 17.16
CA LEU A 37 -7.80 -10.75 18.54
C LEU A 37 -7.42 -9.52 19.39
N ARG A 38 -7.16 -8.35 18.78
CA ARG A 38 -6.63 -7.17 19.47
C ARG A 38 -7.51 -5.93 19.33
N GLY A 39 -8.55 -5.98 18.49
CA GLY A 39 -9.38 -4.83 18.18
C GLY A 39 -8.73 -3.92 17.15
N TYR A 40 -8.99 -2.60 17.24
CA TYR A 40 -8.48 -1.63 16.28
C TYR A 40 -7.11 -1.08 16.71
N THR A 41 -6.15 -1.09 15.77
CA THR A 41 -4.94 -0.27 15.82
C THR A 41 -5.21 1.03 15.09
N GLU A 42 -4.99 2.17 15.75
CA GLU A 42 -5.14 3.52 15.16
C GLU A 42 -3.85 4.32 15.31
N GLY A 43 -3.60 5.22 14.37
CA GLY A 43 -2.44 6.11 14.41
C GLY A 43 -2.28 6.97 13.17
N VAL A 44 -1.11 7.60 13.05
CA VAL A 44 -0.73 8.42 11.90
C VAL A 44 0.59 7.92 11.34
N LEU A 45 0.63 7.73 10.02
CA LEU A 45 1.79 7.25 9.29
C LEU A 45 2.32 8.35 8.37
N GLY A 46 3.64 8.43 8.27
CA GLY A 46 4.33 9.08 7.18
C GLY A 46 4.66 8.04 6.11
N ILE A 47 4.27 8.25 4.87
CA ILE A 47 4.50 7.30 3.77
C ILE A 47 5.29 7.98 2.66
N VAL A 48 6.45 7.41 2.32
CA VAL A 48 7.26 7.81 1.18
C VAL A 48 7.39 6.63 0.22
N VAL A 49 6.86 6.79 -0.98
CA VAL A 49 7.03 5.82 -2.07
C VAL A 49 8.22 6.22 -2.91
N ARG A 50 9.22 5.33 -3.02
CA ARG A 50 10.39 5.55 -3.89
C ARG A 50 10.02 5.35 -5.36
N LYS A 51 10.88 5.85 -6.25
CA LYS A 51 10.71 5.71 -7.70
C LYS A 51 10.56 4.22 -8.05
N ILE A 52 9.64 3.94 -8.96
CA ILE A 52 9.46 2.59 -9.50
C ILE A 52 10.75 2.14 -10.20
N GLN A 53 11.19 0.94 -9.84
CA GLN A 53 12.25 0.20 -10.49
C GLN A 53 11.64 -0.96 -11.28
N HIS A 54 12.38 -1.49 -12.24
CA HIS A 54 11.90 -2.62 -13.04
C HIS A 54 13.02 -3.56 -13.46
N VAL A 55 12.67 -4.82 -13.65
CA VAL A 55 13.53 -5.86 -14.23
C VAL A 55 12.70 -6.72 -15.19
N PRO A 56 13.32 -7.41 -16.15
CA PRO A 56 12.67 -8.49 -16.88
C PRO A 56 12.04 -9.48 -15.89
N GLY A 57 10.81 -9.93 -16.13
CA GLY A 57 10.15 -10.88 -15.22
C GLY A 57 10.84 -12.24 -15.18
N SER A 58 11.65 -12.59 -16.18
CA SER A 58 12.54 -13.76 -16.18
C SER A 58 13.64 -13.72 -15.13
N GLU A 59 13.94 -12.54 -14.56
CA GLU A 59 14.93 -12.37 -13.48
C GLU A 59 14.29 -12.46 -12.09
N ILE A 60 12.98 -12.69 -11.99
CA ILE A 60 12.34 -12.94 -10.70
C ILE A 60 12.43 -14.43 -10.35
N ASP A 61 13.19 -14.72 -9.31
CA ASP A 61 13.20 -16.03 -8.65
C ASP A 61 12.06 -16.13 -7.63
N GLY A 62 11.39 -17.29 -7.57
CA GLY A 62 10.30 -17.53 -6.61
C GLY A 62 9.64 -18.88 -6.82
N ASN A 63 8.83 -19.31 -5.85
CA ASN A 63 8.07 -20.57 -5.92
C ASN A 63 6.74 -20.36 -6.65
N PHE A 64 6.82 -19.90 -7.91
CA PHE A 64 5.66 -19.68 -8.75
C PHE A 64 5.13 -21.01 -9.31
N ASP A 65 3.81 -21.11 -9.46
CA ASP A 65 3.24 -22.14 -10.32
C ASP A 65 3.67 -21.95 -11.79
N ASP A 66 3.57 -23.01 -12.61
CA ASP A 66 4.05 -23.00 -14.00
C ASP A 66 3.41 -21.87 -14.84
N ASN A 67 2.14 -21.55 -14.57
CA ASN A 67 1.42 -20.50 -15.29
C ASN A 67 1.98 -19.11 -14.94
N SER A 68 2.19 -18.85 -13.66
CA SER A 68 2.77 -17.61 -13.14
C SER A 68 4.21 -17.44 -13.62
N ALA A 69 5.01 -18.51 -13.59
CA ALA A 69 6.37 -18.51 -14.13
C ALA A 69 6.39 -18.22 -15.65
N ALA A 70 5.48 -18.82 -16.42
CA ALA A 70 5.37 -18.57 -17.86
C ALA A 70 4.91 -17.14 -18.18
N LEU A 71 3.99 -16.59 -17.38
CA LEU A 71 3.57 -15.18 -17.49
C LEU A 71 4.73 -14.25 -17.17
N LEU A 72 5.46 -14.48 -16.08
CA LEU A 72 6.61 -13.67 -15.68
C LEU A 72 7.66 -13.55 -16.79
N LYS A 73 8.02 -14.67 -17.43
CA LYS A 73 9.00 -14.69 -18.54
C LYS A 73 8.64 -13.76 -19.72
N LYS A 74 7.36 -13.43 -19.91
CA LYS A 74 6.87 -12.58 -21.01
C LYS A 74 6.56 -11.14 -20.58
N ASN A 75 6.72 -10.83 -19.29
CA ASN A 75 6.30 -9.57 -18.72
C ASN A 75 7.46 -8.85 -18.02
N THR A 76 7.20 -7.62 -17.61
CA THR A 76 8.13 -6.79 -16.84
C THR A 76 7.67 -6.74 -15.39
N ALA A 77 8.62 -6.98 -14.49
CA ALA A 77 8.44 -6.79 -13.06
C ALA A 77 8.66 -5.32 -12.72
N TYR A 78 7.75 -4.73 -11.96
CA TYR A 78 7.87 -3.38 -11.43
C TYR A 78 7.82 -3.45 -9.92
N TYR A 79 8.70 -2.74 -9.24
CA TYR A 79 8.70 -2.71 -7.80
C TYR A 79 9.05 -1.33 -7.25
N ALA A 80 8.62 -1.07 -6.02
CA ALA A 80 8.98 0.15 -5.32
C ALA A 80 9.16 -0.09 -3.83
N THR A 81 10.24 0.47 -3.29
CA THR A 81 10.44 0.55 -1.85
C THR A 81 9.52 1.62 -1.26
N ILE A 82 8.86 1.25 -0.16
CA ILE A 82 7.96 2.12 0.59
C ILE A 82 8.57 2.28 1.98
N VAL A 83 8.77 3.53 2.38
CA VAL A 83 9.25 3.89 3.70
C VAL A 83 8.08 4.44 4.49
N ILE A 84 7.80 3.81 5.63
CA ILE A 84 6.70 4.16 6.51
C ILE A 84 7.29 4.59 7.84
N THR A 85 6.83 5.72 8.37
CA THR A 85 7.23 6.26 9.68
C THR A 85 6.02 6.33 10.60
N ASN A 86 6.20 5.96 11.87
CA ASN A 86 5.20 6.17 12.90
C ASN A 86 5.22 7.66 13.31
N GLU A 87 4.20 8.43 12.94
CA GLU A 87 4.15 9.87 13.22
C GLU A 87 3.34 10.17 14.49
N SER A 88 2.48 9.25 14.94
CA SER A 88 1.67 9.42 16.16
C SER A 88 2.39 8.99 17.43
N GLY A 89 3.41 8.14 17.32
CA GLY A 89 4.29 7.71 18.39
C GLY A 89 3.71 6.68 19.36
N ASN A 90 2.47 6.23 19.16
CA ASN A 90 1.91 5.10 19.89
C ASN A 90 2.40 3.75 19.32
N PRO A 91 2.43 2.69 20.15
CA PRO A 91 2.60 1.31 19.68
C PRO A 91 1.62 0.93 18.59
N MET A 92 2.14 0.48 17.44
CA MET A 92 1.35 -0.02 16.33
C MET A 92 1.91 -1.34 15.82
N SER A 93 1.02 -2.33 15.70
CA SER A 93 1.27 -3.58 14.99
C SER A 93 0.31 -3.60 13.82
N LEU A 94 0.83 -3.40 12.62
CA LEU A 94 0.07 -3.27 11.38
C LEU A 94 0.43 -4.40 10.43
N GLU A 95 -0.58 -4.97 9.80
CA GLU A 95 -0.42 -5.87 8.67
C GLU A 95 0.01 -5.08 7.42
N MET A 96 0.55 -5.79 6.43
CA MET A 96 0.94 -5.25 5.12
C MET A 96 -0.09 -4.26 4.55
N LEU A 97 0.31 -2.99 4.41
CA LEU A 97 -0.55 -1.98 3.78
C LEU A 97 -0.76 -2.27 2.29
N ARG A 98 -1.91 -1.89 1.76
CA ARG A 98 -2.28 -2.12 0.36
C ARG A 98 -1.89 -0.95 -0.54
N PHE A 99 -1.22 -1.31 -1.64
CA PHE A 99 -0.86 -0.41 -2.71
C PHE A 99 -1.05 -1.09 -4.08
N ASP A 100 -1.50 -0.33 -5.07
CA ASP A 100 -1.57 -0.80 -6.45
C ASP A 100 -0.54 -0.10 -7.34
N GLY A 101 -0.06 -0.81 -8.34
CA GLY A 101 0.64 -0.24 -9.49
C GLY A 101 -0.37 0.09 -10.58
N LEU A 102 -0.34 1.32 -11.08
CA LEU A 102 -1.18 1.78 -12.19
C LEU A 102 -0.33 2.14 -13.41
N ARG A 103 -0.91 1.89 -14.59
CA ARG A 103 -0.41 2.34 -15.88
C ARG A 103 -0.68 3.83 -16.09
N SER A 104 -0.20 4.40 -17.20
CA SER A 104 -0.34 5.83 -17.51
C SER A 104 -1.81 6.28 -17.60
N ASP A 105 -2.67 5.45 -18.16
CA ASP A 105 -4.13 5.64 -18.26
C ASP A 105 -4.88 5.42 -16.94
N GLY A 106 -4.20 4.95 -15.89
CA GLY A 106 -4.82 4.68 -14.58
C GLY A 106 -5.35 3.25 -14.43
N GLU A 107 -5.24 2.40 -15.44
CA GLU A 107 -5.57 0.98 -15.32
C GLU A 107 -4.59 0.27 -14.38
N LEU A 108 -5.09 -0.74 -13.66
CA LEU A 108 -4.29 -1.57 -12.77
C LEU A 108 -3.26 -2.40 -13.55
N ALA A 109 -2.19 -2.77 -12.84
CA ALA A 109 -1.35 -3.88 -13.25
C ALA A 109 -2.21 -5.13 -13.54
N SER A 110 -2.00 -5.75 -14.70
CA SER A 110 -2.85 -6.84 -15.19
C SER A 110 -2.62 -8.19 -14.52
N ILE A 111 -1.56 -8.33 -13.72
CA ILE A 111 -1.11 -9.64 -13.23
C ILE A 111 -0.91 -9.56 -11.71
N VAL A 112 -1.72 -10.33 -10.98
CA VAL A 112 -1.53 -10.62 -9.56
C VAL A 112 -0.60 -11.83 -9.48
N LEU A 113 0.58 -11.65 -8.89
CA LEU A 113 1.46 -12.77 -8.57
C LEU A 113 1.04 -13.36 -7.22
N ILE A 114 0.92 -14.68 -7.16
CA ILE A 114 0.77 -15.43 -5.92
C ILE A 114 2.04 -16.28 -5.77
N GLY A 115 2.69 -16.24 -4.60
CA GLY A 115 3.72 -17.22 -4.23
C GLY A 115 5.18 -16.89 -4.58
N GLY A 116 5.53 -15.63 -4.88
CA GLY A 116 6.94 -15.26 -5.03
C GLY A 116 7.29 -13.87 -4.52
N ASP A 117 8.53 -13.77 -4.05
CA ASP A 117 9.17 -12.56 -3.56
C ASP A 117 10.39 -12.27 -4.43
N LEU A 118 10.61 -11.01 -4.76
CA LEU A 118 11.92 -10.59 -5.25
C LEU A 118 12.90 -10.59 -4.06
N PRO A 119 14.11 -11.16 -4.16
CA PRO A 119 15.05 -11.23 -3.04
C PRO A 119 15.30 -9.87 -2.37
N ASN A 120 15.30 -8.80 -3.18
CA ASN A 120 15.52 -7.41 -2.74
C ASN A 120 14.23 -6.60 -2.53
N CYS A 121 13.06 -7.25 -2.58
CA CYS A 121 11.76 -6.59 -2.47
C CYS A 121 10.77 -7.52 -1.77
N ARG A 122 10.82 -7.50 -0.43
CA ARG A 122 9.89 -8.23 0.42
C ARG A 122 8.77 -7.33 0.90
N THR A 123 7.54 -7.83 0.80
CA THR A 123 6.40 -7.25 1.51
C THR A 123 6.42 -7.79 2.93
N THR A 124 6.25 -6.93 3.92
CA THR A 124 6.40 -7.27 5.34
C THR A 124 5.31 -6.59 6.13
N ASP A 125 4.95 -7.12 7.30
CA ASP A 125 4.19 -6.39 8.31
C ASP A 125 5.08 -5.34 9.00
N SER A 126 4.47 -4.47 9.82
CA SER A 126 5.24 -3.55 10.65
C SER A 126 6.19 -4.32 11.58
N PRO A 127 7.44 -3.85 11.79
CA PRO A 127 8.35 -4.48 12.74
C PRO A 127 7.87 -4.29 14.18
N ASP A 128 8.29 -5.18 15.09
CA ASP A 128 7.90 -5.10 16.51
C ASP A 128 8.23 -3.76 17.18
N ARG A 129 9.30 -3.10 16.71
CA ARG A 129 9.75 -1.78 17.20
C ARG A 129 9.07 -0.59 16.52
N PHE A 130 7.89 -0.79 15.93
CA PHE A 130 7.10 0.28 15.34
C PHE A 130 6.26 1.01 16.40
N ASP A 131 6.90 1.41 17.50
CA ASP A 131 6.25 1.71 18.77
C ASP A 131 6.47 3.11 19.36
N HIS A 132 7.21 3.96 18.65
CA HIS A 132 7.51 5.32 19.06
C HIS A 132 7.56 6.26 17.85
N ALA A 133 7.54 7.56 18.10
CA ALA A 133 7.54 8.56 17.04
C ALA A 133 8.85 8.47 16.24
N GLY A 134 8.75 8.47 14.92
CA GLY A 134 9.88 8.29 14.01
C GLY A 134 10.32 6.84 13.79
N ALA A 135 9.72 5.87 14.49
CA ALA A 135 9.98 4.45 14.23
C ALA A 135 9.72 4.15 12.74
N ARG A 136 10.60 3.32 12.15
CA ARG A 136 10.66 3.15 10.69
C ARG A 136 10.36 1.72 10.28
N TRP A 137 9.49 1.59 9.30
CA TRP A 137 9.16 0.36 8.60
C TRP A 137 9.49 0.53 7.13
N VAL A 138 10.39 -0.31 6.61
CA VAL A 138 10.71 -0.34 5.18
C VAL A 138 10.11 -1.62 4.61
N THR A 139 9.28 -1.47 3.58
CA THR A 139 8.66 -2.57 2.87
C THR A 139 8.77 -2.36 1.37
N CYS A 140 8.37 -3.35 0.60
CA CYS A 140 8.35 -3.27 -0.84
C CYS A 140 7.05 -3.79 -1.40
N LYS A 141 6.73 -3.37 -2.62
CA LYS A 141 5.61 -3.91 -3.40
C LYS A 141 6.08 -4.24 -4.81
N LEU A 142 5.58 -5.36 -5.30
CA LEU A 142 5.86 -5.91 -6.62
C LEU A 142 4.56 -5.96 -7.44
N TRP A 143 4.66 -5.56 -8.70
CA TRP A 143 3.60 -5.63 -9.69
C TRP A 143 4.18 -6.15 -11.00
N VAL A 144 3.33 -6.76 -11.83
CA VAL A 144 3.75 -7.25 -13.15
C VAL A 144 2.84 -6.65 -14.21
N SER A 145 3.45 -6.19 -15.30
CA SER A 145 2.70 -5.72 -16.47
C SER A 145 3.43 -6.05 -17.76
N SER A 146 2.65 -6.02 -18.85
CA SER A 146 3.21 -6.15 -20.19
C SER A 146 4.25 -5.06 -20.45
N PRO A 147 5.35 -5.36 -21.17
CA PRO A 147 6.36 -4.36 -21.52
C PRO A 147 5.78 -3.15 -22.27
N SER A 148 4.70 -3.33 -23.03
CA SER A 148 4.02 -2.25 -23.77
C SER A 148 3.12 -1.36 -22.91
N ARG A 149 2.84 -1.77 -21.66
CA ARG A 149 1.93 -1.07 -20.75
C ARG A 149 2.60 -0.89 -19.37
N PRO A 150 3.63 -0.03 -19.28
CA PRO A 150 4.43 0.10 -18.07
C PRO A 150 3.65 0.69 -16.90
N ILE A 151 3.99 0.23 -15.69
CA ILE A 151 3.50 0.84 -14.45
C ILE A 151 4.22 2.17 -14.25
N ARG A 152 3.43 3.22 -14.01
CA ARG A 152 3.91 4.61 -13.90
C ARG A 152 3.48 5.29 -12.61
N LYS A 153 2.43 4.79 -11.94
CA LYS A 153 1.88 5.40 -10.73
C LYS A 153 1.71 4.33 -9.65
N ILE A 154 1.83 4.73 -8.40
CA ILE A 154 1.51 3.89 -7.25
C ILE A 154 0.35 4.52 -6.49
N ARG A 155 -0.63 3.71 -6.13
CA ARG A 155 -1.84 4.15 -5.45
C ARG A 155 -1.96 3.52 -4.08
N TYR A 156 -2.21 4.32 -3.05
CA TYR A 156 -2.50 3.83 -1.70
C TYR A 156 -3.98 3.48 -1.54
N ARG A 157 -4.27 2.35 -0.89
CA ARG A 157 -5.62 1.79 -0.82
C ARG A 157 -6.22 1.69 0.58
N GLU A 158 -5.48 2.01 1.63
CA GLU A 158 -6.10 1.95 2.94
C GLU A 158 -7.10 3.10 3.15
N PRO A 159 -8.19 2.84 3.88
CA PRO A 159 -9.03 3.91 4.38
C PRO A 159 -8.21 4.93 5.21
N PRO A 160 -8.54 6.24 5.13
CA PRO A 160 -9.74 6.79 4.52
C PRO A 160 -9.56 7.24 3.05
N TYR A 161 -8.47 6.85 2.41
CA TYR A 161 -8.16 7.26 1.04
C TYR A 161 -8.58 6.23 -0.01
N GLY A 162 -8.71 4.96 0.37
CA GLY A 162 -9.06 3.87 -0.54
C GLY A 162 -10.30 3.09 -0.13
N GLU A 163 -10.22 1.76 -0.18
CA GLU A 163 -11.38 0.88 -0.04
C GLU A 163 -11.33 0.14 1.31
N ALA A 164 -12.47 -0.03 2.00
CA ALA A 164 -12.50 -0.83 3.22
C ALA A 164 -12.14 -2.28 2.89
N ASN A 165 -11.53 -2.95 3.87
CA ASN A 165 -11.42 -4.40 3.89
C ASN A 165 -12.75 -5.12 4.16
N GLN A 166 -13.84 -4.38 4.40
CA GLN A 166 -15.13 -4.92 4.77
C GLN A 166 -16.15 -4.61 3.66
N ALA A 167 -16.79 -5.66 3.16
CA ALA A 167 -17.85 -5.62 2.16
C ALA A 167 -19.13 -4.99 2.72
N PHE A 168 -19.08 -3.68 2.98
CA PHE A 168 -20.27 -2.90 3.32
C PHE A 168 -20.51 -1.91 2.18
N ASP A 169 -21.40 -2.29 1.28
CA ASP A 169 -22.05 -1.37 0.34
C ASP A 169 -22.98 -0.46 1.15
N ASP A 170 -22.40 0.59 1.71
CA ASP A 170 -23.11 1.55 2.55
C ASP A 170 -22.69 2.95 2.13
N ALA A 171 -23.64 3.84 1.84
CA ALA A 171 -23.37 5.25 1.56
C ALA A 171 -22.57 5.95 2.68
N ARG A 172 -22.60 5.40 3.92
CA ARG A 172 -21.75 5.83 5.03
C ARG A 172 -20.27 5.49 4.80
N PHE A 173 -19.94 4.45 4.03
CA PHE A 173 -18.57 4.06 3.72
C PHE A 173 -17.85 5.16 2.92
N ASN A 174 -18.41 5.59 1.78
CA ASN A 174 -17.80 6.63 0.94
C ASN A 174 -17.67 7.97 1.66
N ARG A 175 -18.57 8.27 2.60
CA ARG A 175 -18.51 9.49 3.43
C ARG A 175 -17.26 9.55 4.32
N TYR A 176 -16.68 8.41 4.68
CA TYR A 176 -15.61 8.35 5.69
C TYR A 176 -14.33 7.66 5.24
N TYR A 177 -14.37 6.85 4.18
CA TYR A 177 -13.29 5.92 3.90
C TYR A 177 -12.79 5.86 2.46
N SER A 178 -13.56 6.34 1.48
CA SER A 178 -13.16 6.48 0.07
C SER A 178 -13.13 7.96 -0.33
N LEU A 179 -12.37 8.75 0.43
CA LEU A 179 -12.37 10.21 0.29
C LEU A 179 -11.60 10.69 -0.94
N GLY A 180 -10.86 9.80 -1.60
CA GLY A 180 -10.03 10.10 -2.76
C GLY A 180 -8.63 9.51 -2.58
N MET A 181 -8.23 8.70 -3.54
CA MET A 181 -7.00 7.91 -3.48
C MET A 181 -5.76 8.79 -3.58
N LEU A 182 -4.75 8.47 -2.76
CA LEU A 182 -3.42 9.08 -2.88
C LEU A 182 -2.64 8.35 -3.96
N THR A 183 -1.97 9.12 -4.83
CA THR A 183 -1.14 8.54 -5.90
C THR A 183 0.24 9.18 -5.94
N TRP A 184 1.28 8.38 -6.16
CA TRP A 184 2.63 8.83 -6.48
C TRP A 184 2.92 8.61 -7.96
N SER A 185 3.48 9.62 -8.63
CA SER A 185 3.86 9.58 -10.04
C SER A 185 5.06 10.48 -10.35
#